data_AF-A0A3M1FJD7-F1
#
_entry.id   AF-A0A3M1FJD7-F1
#
_cell.length_a   1.000
_cell.length_b   1.000
_cell.length_c   1.000
_cell.angle_alpha   90.00
_cell.angle_beta   90.00
_cell.angle_gamma   90.00
#
_symmetry.space_group_name_H-M   'P 1'
#
loop_
_entity.id
_entity.type
_entity.pdbx_description
1 polymer ?
#
loop_
_entity_poly.entity_id
_entity_poly.type
_entity_poly.pdbx_seq_one_letter_code
_entity_poly.pdbx_strand_id
1 'polypeptide(L)'
;EWTYYEEGLRSRFETDRNLDGTVDEWYYYYNDVIRKAVFDYNGPGNEADGKPDVWVTYDEKGIRKLLERDSNFDGKPDKRSIYRPGRIKPIRIETDTDFDGTYDEGKNIP
;
A
#
# COMPACT_ATOMS: atom_id res chain seq x y z
N GLU A 1 2.70 -18.46 -2.88
CA GLU A 1 1.96 -17.76 -1.80
C GLU A 1 2.24 -18.38 -0.45
N TRP A 2 2.22 -17.58 0.61
CA TRP A 2 2.48 -17.99 1.99
C TRP A 2 1.48 -17.32 2.94
N THR A 3 0.85 -18.09 3.83
CA THR A 3 -0.04 -17.56 4.88
C THR A 3 0.53 -17.85 6.26
N TYR A 4 0.48 -16.84 7.13
CA TYR A 4 0.96 -16.90 8.50
C TYR A 4 -0.18 -16.62 9.47
N TYR A 5 -0.16 -17.32 10.60
CA TYR A 5 -1.16 -17.23 11.66
C TYR A 5 -0.51 -16.92 13.00
N GLU A 6 -1.20 -16.17 13.84
CA GLU A 6 -0.86 -15.88 15.23
C GLU A 6 -2.10 -16.16 16.08
N GLU A 7 -1.95 -16.99 17.12
CA GLU A 7 -3.08 -17.43 17.96
C GLU A 7 -4.26 -18.06 17.18
N GLY A 8 -3.98 -18.64 16.01
CA GLY A 8 -4.99 -19.24 15.13
C GLY A 8 -5.70 -18.25 14.21
N LEU A 9 -5.39 -16.96 14.29
CA LEU A 9 -5.93 -15.89 13.44
C LEU A 9 -4.91 -15.53 12.37
N ARG A 10 -5.36 -15.14 11.17
CA ARG A 10 -4.43 -14.71 10.12
C ARG A 10 -3.68 -13.46 10.57
N SER A 11 -2.36 -13.48 10.42
CA SER A 11 -1.50 -12.33 10.73
C SER A 11 -0.86 -11.75 9.47
N ARG A 12 -0.44 -12.61 8.53
CA ARG A 12 0.20 -12.17 7.28
C ARG A 12 -0.12 -13.10 6.10
N PHE A 13 -0.18 -12.54 4.91
CA PHE A 13 -0.25 -13.28 3.65
C PHE A 13 0.71 -12.64 2.63
N GLU A 14 1.43 -13.46 1.88
CA GLU A 14 2.47 -13.03 0.93
C GLU A 14 2.29 -13.75 -0.40
N THR A 15 2.48 -13.04 -1.52
CA THR A 15 2.47 -13.67 -2.84
C THR A 15 3.62 -13.18 -3.71
N ASP A 16 4.24 -14.15 -4.37
CA ASP A 16 5.13 -14.01 -5.52
C ASP A 16 4.29 -14.47 -6.72
N ARG A 17 3.81 -13.51 -7.51
CA ARG A 17 2.87 -13.70 -8.61
C ARG A 17 3.54 -14.17 -9.87
N ASN A 18 4.77 -13.72 -10.12
CA ASN A 18 5.53 -14.01 -11.34
C ASN A 18 6.48 -15.21 -11.16
N LEU A 19 6.62 -15.73 -9.93
CA LEU A 19 7.45 -16.86 -9.53
C LEU A 19 8.94 -16.60 -9.74
N ASP A 20 9.38 -15.34 -9.58
CA ASP A 20 10.79 -14.95 -9.72
C ASP A 20 11.61 -15.15 -8.43
N GLY A 21 10.94 -15.49 -7.32
CA GLY A 21 11.55 -15.68 -6.00
C GLY A 21 11.56 -14.43 -5.11
N THR A 22 11.08 -13.30 -5.62
CA THR A 22 10.82 -12.05 -4.90
C THR A 22 9.32 -11.95 -4.63
N VAL A 23 8.94 -11.48 -3.44
CA VAL A 23 7.53 -11.30 -3.11
C VAL A 23 7.05 -9.98 -3.70
N ASP A 24 5.92 -9.97 -4.43
CA ASP A 24 5.33 -8.76 -4.98
C ASP A 24 4.33 -8.10 -4.01
N GLU A 25 3.70 -8.88 -3.13
CA GLU A 25 2.64 -8.40 -2.26
C GLU A 25 2.69 -8.96 -0.85
N TRP A 26 2.41 -8.08 0.12
CA TRP A 26 2.24 -8.42 1.52
C TRP A 26 0.92 -7.87 2.06
N TYR A 27 0.21 -8.70 2.80
CA TYR A 27 -1.06 -8.36 3.43
C TYR A 27 -0.96 -8.66 4.92
N TYR A 28 -1.32 -7.68 5.75
CA TYR A 28 -1.22 -7.77 7.20
C TYR A 28 -2.62 -7.67 7.81
N TYR A 29 -2.87 -8.54 8.78
CA TYR A 29 -4.17 -8.72 9.41
C TYR A 29 -4.04 -8.57 10.93
N TYR A 30 -5.10 -8.08 11.56
CA TYR A 30 -5.26 -8.08 13.02
C TYR A 30 -6.67 -8.56 13.34
N ASN A 31 -6.77 -9.65 14.09
CA ASN A 31 -8.02 -10.37 14.35
C ASN A 31 -8.80 -10.69 13.05
N ASP A 32 -8.12 -11.26 12.06
CA ASP A 32 -8.64 -11.57 10.70
C ASP A 32 -9.14 -10.37 9.87
N VAL A 33 -9.03 -9.14 10.39
CA VAL A 33 -9.36 -7.92 9.64
C VAL A 33 -8.09 -7.36 9.01
N ILE A 34 -8.12 -7.11 7.69
CA ILE A 34 -7.00 -6.48 6.98
C ILE A 34 -6.70 -5.10 7.55
N ARG A 35 -5.41 -4.81 7.77
CA ARG A 35 -4.92 -3.53 8.31
C ARG A 35 -4.00 -2.82 7.34
N LYS A 36 -3.16 -3.57 6.64
CA LYS A 36 -2.18 -3.04 5.70
C LYS A 36 -2.03 -3.97 4.51
N ALA A 37 -1.90 -3.40 3.32
CA ALA A 37 -1.36 -4.08 2.16
C ALA A 37 -0.16 -3.30 1.64
N VAL A 38 0.83 -4.01 1.12
CA VAL A 38 2.10 -3.47 0.60
C VAL A 38 2.37 -4.16 -0.71
N PHE A 39 2.82 -3.41 -1.70
CA PHE A 39 3.07 -3.93 -3.04
C PHE A 39 4.36 -3.37 -3.62
N ASP A 40 5.04 -4.20 -4.41
CA ASP A 40 6.26 -3.92 -5.15
C ASP A 40 6.02 -4.28 -6.63
N TYR A 41 5.79 -3.26 -7.45
CA TYR A 41 5.44 -3.41 -8.87
C TYR A 41 6.36 -2.61 -9.81
N ASN A 42 7.51 -2.16 -9.34
CA ASN A 42 8.28 -1.08 -9.96
C ASN A 42 9.73 -1.41 -10.32
N GLY A 43 10.13 -2.68 -10.30
CA GLY A 43 11.45 -3.11 -10.74
C GLY A 43 11.61 -3.23 -12.27
N PRO A 44 12.80 -3.67 -12.73
CA PRO A 44 13.10 -3.86 -14.14
C PRO A 44 12.07 -4.75 -14.83
N GLY A 45 11.50 -4.27 -15.95
CA GLY A 45 10.46 -5.04 -16.66
C GLY A 45 9.08 -5.06 -15.98
N ASN A 46 8.87 -4.25 -14.94
CA ASN A 46 7.70 -4.28 -14.03
C ASN A 46 7.65 -5.53 -13.13
N GLU A 47 8.82 -6.03 -12.73
CA GLU A 47 8.99 -7.11 -11.75
C GLU A 47 9.30 -6.53 -10.36
N ALA A 48 9.12 -7.29 -9.28
CA ALA A 48 9.45 -6.81 -7.94
C ALA A 48 10.98 -6.70 -7.74
N ASP A 49 11.48 -5.60 -7.18
CA ASP A 49 12.93 -5.42 -6.91
C ASP A 49 13.29 -5.49 -5.41
N GLY A 50 12.32 -5.81 -4.56
CA GLY A 50 12.41 -5.83 -3.11
C GLY A 50 12.14 -4.47 -2.46
N LYS A 51 11.74 -3.44 -3.22
CA LYS A 51 11.40 -2.11 -2.72
C LYS A 51 9.95 -1.78 -3.04
N PRO A 52 9.05 -1.93 -2.07
CA PRO A 52 7.66 -1.60 -2.26
C PRO A 52 7.45 -0.15 -2.74
N ASP A 53 6.49 0.05 -3.64
CA ASP A 53 6.10 1.33 -4.21
C ASP A 53 4.67 1.72 -3.86
N VAL A 54 3.90 0.81 -3.26
CA VAL A 54 2.50 1.07 -2.89
C VAL A 54 2.20 0.55 -1.49
N TRP A 55 1.55 1.39 -0.68
CA TRP A 55 1.05 1.03 0.65
C TRP A 55 -0.42 1.39 0.77
N VAL A 56 -1.21 0.49 1.34
CA VAL A 56 -2.64 0.70 1.62
C VAL A 56 -2.89 0.45 3.09
N THR A 57 -3.50 1.43 3.76
CA THR A 57 -3.92 1.29 5.16
C THR A 57 -5.45 1.21 5.25
N TYR A 58 -5.92 0.29 6.07
CA TYR A 58 -7.34 0.00 6.32
C TYR A 58 -7.73 0.32 7.77
N ASP A 59 -9.01 0.63 7.98
CA ASP A 59 -9.55 0.83 9.32
C ASP A 59 -9.90 -0.47 10.05
N GLU A 60 -10.49 -0.36 11.24
CA GLU A 60 -10.91 -1.50 12.07
C GLU A 60 -11.99 -2.38 11.45
N LYS A 61 -12.63 -1.92 10.39
CA LYS A 61 -13.64 -2.68 9.64
C LYS A 61 -13.08 -3.21 8.32
N GLY A 62 -11.78 -3.06 8.07
CA GLY A 62 -11.15 -3.44 6.81
C GLY A 62 -11.48 -2.51 5.65
N ILE A 63 -11.89 -1.26 5.94
CA ILE A 63 -12.21 -0.27 4.91
C ILE A 63 -10.99 0.59 4.63
N ARG A 64 -10.61 0.73 3.35
CA ARG A 64 -9.46 1.53 2.93
C ARG A 64 -9.58 2.97 3.42
N LYS A 65 -8.54 3.45 4.10
CA LYS A 65 -8.41 4.82 4.62
C LYS A 65 -7.35 5.62 3.89
N LEU A 66 -6.25 4.98 3.50
CA LEU A 66 -5.10 5.63 2.92
C LEU A 66 -4.50 4.74 1.83
N LEU A 67 -4.09 5.35 0.73
CA LEU A 67 -3.27 4.76 -0.32
C LEU A 67 -2.08 5.68 -0.53
N GLU A 68 -0.88 5.19 -0.31
CA GLU A 68 0.39 5.86 -0.53
C GLU A 68 1.09 5.21 -1.71
N ARG A 69 1.74 6.03 -2.54
CA ARG A 69 2.55 5.59 -3.68
C ARG A 69 3.85 6.36 -3.73
N ASP A 70 4.90 5.62 -4.05
CA ASP A 70 6.20 6.12 -4.46
C ASP A 70 6.31 5.93 -5.99
N SER A 71 6.20 7.03 -6.71
CA SER A 71 6.14 7.10 -8.17
C SER A 71 7.50 7.41 -8.79
N ASN A 72 8.47 7.86 -7.99
CA ASN A 72 9.84 8.14 -8.43
C ASN A 72 10.83 7.04 -7.99
N PHE A 73 10.36 6.10 -7.17
CA PHE A 73 11.05 4.91 -6.68
C PHE A 73 12.28 5.22 -5.81
N ASP A 74 12.20 6.29 -5.02
CA ASP A 74 13.24 6.70 -4.08
C ASP A 74 13.11 6.09 -2.68
N GLY A 75 12.05 5.32 -2.45
CA GLY A 75 11.71 4.66 -1.18
C GLY A 75 10.80 5.49 -0.28
N LYS A 76 10.33 6.66 -0.73
CA LYS A 76 9.40 7.53 0.02
C LYS A 76 8.15 7.79 -0.81
N PRO A 77 6.95 7.68 -0.21
CA PRO A 77 5.74 8.03 -0.93
C PRO A 77 5.68 9.52 -1.30
N ASP A 78 5.58 9.82 -2.60
CA ASP A 78 5.33 11.17 -3.12
C ASP A 78 3.82 11.48 -3.21
N LYS A 79 2.96 10.46 -3.12
CA LYS A 79 1.52 10.66 -3.27
C LYS A 79 0.72 9.90 -2.24
N ARG A 80 -0.22 10.59 -1.59
CA ARG A 80 -1.18 9.96 -0.68
C ARG A 80 -2.63 10.33 -0.98
N SER A 81 -3.48 9.31 -1.05
CA SER A 81 -4.91 9.43 -1.30
C SER A 81 -5.70 9.01 -0.05
N ILE A 82 -6.49 9.93 0.50
CA ILE A 82 -7.25 9.73 1.74
C ILE A 82 -8.71 9.43 1.40
N TYR A 83 -9.28 8.41 2.04
CA TYR A 83 -10.63 7.93 1.80
C TYR A 83 -11.53 8.11 3.02
N ARG A 84 -12.84 8.21 2.77
CA ARG A 84 -13.86 8.04 3.81
C ARG A 84 -14.50 6.66 3.68
N PRO A 85 -14.94 6.04 4.80
CA PRO A 85 -15.66 4.79 4.75
C PRO A 85 -16.83 4.83 3.75
N GLY A 86 -16.93 3.81 2.90
CA GLY A 86 -17.97 3.70 1.87
C GLY A 86 -17.76 4.53 0.60
N ARG A 87 -16.70 5.36 0.49
CA ARG A 87 -16.37 6.06 -0.76
C ARG A 87 -15.28 5.31 -1.53
N ILE A 88 -15.55 5.01 -2.81
CA ILE A 88 -14.58 4.41 -3.73
C ILE A 88 -13.50 5.43 -4.11
N LYS A 89 -13.91 6.69 -4.35
CA LYS A 89 -13.02 7.80 -4.67
C LYS A 89 -12.42 8.41 -3.39
N PRO A 90 -11.14 8.85 -3.42
CA PRO A 90 -10.58 9.59 -2.29
C PRO A 90 -11.33 10.90 -2.08
N ILE A 91 -11.32 11.41 -0.86
CA ILE A 91 -11.83 12.73 -0.49
C ILE A 91 -10.74 13.80 -0.53
N ARG A 92 -9.47 13.38 -0.49
CA ARG A 92 -8.31 14.26 -0.55
C ARG A 92 -7.13 13.51 -1.16
N ILE A 93 -6.35 14.20 -1.97
CA ILE A 93 -5.09 13.73 -2.52
C ILE A 93 -4.04 14.76 -2.13
N GLU A 94 -2.91 14.30 -1.61
CA GLU A 94 -1.74 15.12 -1.34
C GLU A 94 -0.55 14.57 -2.14
N THR A 95 0.25 15.48 -2.69
CA THR A 95 1.40 15.17 -3.54
C THR A 95 2.62 15.96 -3.04
N ASP A 96 3.76 15.31 -2.97
CA ASP A 96 5.10 15.88 -2.89
C ASP A 96 5.61 15.99 -4.34
N THR A 97 5.58 17.21 -4.88
CA THR A 97 5.84 17.47 -6.30
C THR A 97 7.30 17.72 -6.62
N ASP A 98 8.12 18.01 -5.60
CA ASP A 98 9.57 18.23 -5.72
C ASP A 98 10.42 17.12 -5.09
N PHE A 99 9.78 16.11 -4.50
CA PHE A 99 10.37 14.91 -3.90
C PHE A 99 11.30 15.22 -2.72
N ASP A 100 10.97 16.25 -1.93
CA ASP A 100 11.75 16.63 -0.74
C ASP A 100 11.39 15.82 0.53
N GLY A 101 10.33 15.01 0.46
CA GLY A 101 9.76 14.22 1.54
C GLY A 101 8.60 14.90 2.26
N THR A 102 8.15 16.06 1.78
CA THR A 102 7.05 16.85 2.34
C THR A 102 5.97 17.07 1.28
N TYR A 103 4.72 16.78 1.62
CA TYR A 103 3.61 17.08 0.72
C TYR A 103 3.38 18.59 0.59
N ASP A 104 3.61 19.15 -0.59
CA ASP A 104 3.41 20.57 -0.92
C ASP A 104 2.09 20.86 -1.65
N GLU A 105 1.48 19.87 -2.30
CA GLU A 105 0.20 20.00 -2.99
C GLU A 105 -0.92 19.23 -2.26
N GLY A 106 -2.10 19.83 -2.12
CA GLY A 106 -3.28 19.19 -1.52
C GLY A 106 -4.58 19.52 -2.23
N LYS A 107 -5.25 18.52 -2.80
CA LYS A 107 -6.51 18.64 -3.53
C LYS A 107 -7.65 17.93 -2.82
N ASN A 108 -8.70 18.66 -2.46
CA ASN A 108 -9.94 18.07 -1.97
C ASN A 108 -10.78 17.59 -3.16
N ILE A 109 -11.37 16.39 -3.02
CA ILE A 109 -12.20 15.77 -4.04
C ILE A 109 -13.65 15.81 -3.53
N PRO A 110 -14.56 16.52 -4.23
CA PRO A 110 -15.98 16.60 -3.85
C PRO A 110 -16.66 15.23 -3.85
#